data_AF-A0A8C4TE42-F1
#
_entry.id   AF-A0A8C4TE42-F1
#
_cell.length_a   1.000
_cell.length_b   1.000
_cell.length_c   1.000
_cell.angle_alpha   90.00
_cell.angle_beta   90.00
_cell.angle_gamma   90.00
#
_symmetry.space_group_name_H-M   'P 1'
#
loop_
_entity.id
_entity.type
_entity.pdbx_description
1 polymer ?
#
loop_
_entity_poly.entity_id
_entity_poly.type
_entity_poly.pdbx_seq_one_letter_code
_entity_poly.pdbx_strand_id
1 'polypeptide(L)'
;LPTDAYGIVEFQGGGHSNKALYIRVSYDSKPDNLLHLMVKDWQLELPTLLISVHGGLQNFEMQPKLKQVFGKGLIKAAMTTGAWIFTGGVSTGVIRHVGDALKDHSSKSRGKICAIGIAPWGIVENREDLIGRDVTRAYQTMSNPLSKLCVLNSSHSHFILADNGTLGKYGAEVKLRRQLEKHISLQKINTRLGQGVPVVCLIVEGGPNVISVVLESLREDPPVPVVICDGSGRASDIVSFAHKYSEESGVISDSLRDQLLVTIQKTFNYSRSQSHQLFIMLMECMKKKELVSKGACTSRVTALYVQGQK
;
A
#
# COMPACT_ATOMS: atom_id res chain seq x y z
N LEU A 1 -25.12 8.64 9.96
CA LEU A 1 -25.94 7.42 10.17
C LEU A 1 -25.01 6.26 10.55
N PRO A 2 -25.42 5.31 11.38
CA PRO A 2 -24.66 4.08 11.60
C PRO A 2 -24.44 3.32 10.29
N THR A 3 -23.32 2.58 10.18
CA THR A 3 -23.05 1.78 8.99
C THR A 3 -24.06 0.62 8.86
N ASP A 4 -24.38 0.25 7.63
CA ASP A 4 -25.28 -0.86 7.29
C ASP A 4 -24.57 -1.93 6.45
N ALA A 5 -23.25 -1.85 6.30
CA ALA A 5 -22.46 -2.75 5.47
C ALA A 5 -21.22 -3.22 6.24
N TYR A 6 -21.35 -4.35 6.95
CA TYR A 6 -20.25 -5.01 7.64
C TYR A 6 -20.54 -6.50 7.88
N GLY A 7 -19.49 -7.29 8.02
CA GLY A 7 -19.57 -8.72 8.30
C GLY A 7 -18.45 -9.48 7.58
N ILE A 8 -18.79 -10.59 6.93
CA ILE A 8 -17.86 -11.46 6.22
C ILE A 8 -18.17 -11.44 4.72
N VAL A 9 -17.15 -11.21 3.90
CA VAL A 9 -17.22 -11.45 2.46
C VAL A 9 -16.68 -12.84 2.15
N GLU A 10 -17.44 -13.63 1.40
CA GLU A 10 -17.08 -14.97 0.93
C GLU A 10 -16.85 -14.94 -0.58
N PHE A 11 -15.58 -15.03 -0.99
CA PHE A 11 -15.18 -14.87 -2.37
C PHE A 11 -15.55 -16.08 -3.23
N GLN A 12 -16.17 -15.82 -4.38
CA GLN A 12 -16.57 -16.79 -5.38
C GLN A 12 -15.70 -16.64 -6.65
N GLY A 13 -15.41 -17.74 -7.34
CA GLY A 13 -14.76 -17.70 -8.67
C GLY A 13 -13.26 -17.98 -8.71
N GLY A 14 -12.66 -18.48 -7.63
CA GLY A 14 -11.36 -19.15 -7.63
C GLY A 14 -11.51 -20.51 -6.97
N GLY A 15 -10.71 -21.52 -7.33
CA GLY A 15 -10.86 -22.91 -6.83
C GLY A 15 -10.78 -23.14 -5.32
N HIS A 16 -10.79 -22.09 -4.49
CA HIS A 16 -10.90 -22.09 -3.04
C HIS A 16 -11.80 -20.92 -2.58
N SER A 17 -12.72 -21.16 -1.63
CA SER A 17 -13.50 -20.11 -0.98
C SER A 17 -12.64 -19.43 0.09
N ASN A 18 -12.24 -18.17 -0.16
CA ASN A 18 -11.59 -17.35 0.87
C ASN A 18 -12.63 -16.44 1.54
N LYS A 19 -12.46 -16.20 2.84
CA LYS A 19 -13.31 -15.32 3.64
C LYS A 19 -12.49 -14.15 4.16
N ALA A 20 -13.08 -12.97 4.15
CA ALA A 20 -12.48 -11.78 4.75
C ALA A 20 -13.52 -11.01 5.58
N LEU A 21 -13.08 -10.40 6.67
CA LEU A 21 -13.93 -9.47 7.42
C LEU A 21 -13.95 -8.12 6.68
N TYR A 22 -15.10 -7.44 6.66
CA TYR A 22 -15.20 -6.13 6.04
C TYR A 22 -16.09 -5.19 6.84
N ILE A 23 -15.84 -3.89 6.67
CA ILE A 23 -16.69 -2.82 7.18
C ILE A 23 -16.67 -1.63 6.22
N ARG A 24 -17.83 -1.02 5.98
CA ARG A 24 -17.94 0.31 5.39
C ARG A 24 -17.88 1.37 6.48
N VAL A 25 -16.99 2.35 6.33
CA VAL A 25 -16.77 3.43 7.30
C VAL A 25 -16.79 4.77 6.60
N SER A 26 -17.09 5.85 7.33
CA SER A 26 -16.93 7.20 6.79
C SER A 26 -15.45 7.50 6.56
N TYR A 27 -15.12 8.25 5.50
CA TYR A 27 -13.76 8.66 5.15
C TYR A 27 -13.03 9.49 6.24
N ASP A 28 -13.78 10.04 7.19
CA ASP A 28 -13.29 10.83 8.34
C ASP A 28 -13.41 10.07 9.67
N SER A 29 -13.66 8.76 9.64
CA SER A 29 -13.72 7.93 10.85
C SER A 29 -12.42 8.02 11.64
N LYS A 30 -12.55 8.17 12.96
CA LYS A 30 -11.40 8.32 13.84
C LYS A 30 -10.53 7.05 13.82
N PRO A 31 -9.20 7.20 13.77
CA PRO A 31 -8.30 6.04 13.72
C PRO A 31 -8.30 5.21 15.01
N ASP A 32 -8.65 5.81 16.16
CA ASP A 32 -8.83 5.10 17.43
C ASP A 32 -9.90 3.99 17.33
N ASN A 33 -11.06 4.31 16.75
CA ASN A 33 -12.17 3.40 16.55
C ASN A 33 -11.82 2.30 15.54
N LEU A 34 -11.09 2.65 14.48
CA LEU A 34 -10.64 1.66 13.49
C LEU A 34 -9.64 0.68 14.11
N LEU A 35 -8.68 1.16 14.89
CA LEU A 35 -7.74 0.28 15.58
C LEU A 35 -8.45 -0.57 16.64
N HIS A 36 -9.40 0.01 17.38
CA HIS A 36 -10.23 -0.73 18.34
C HIS A 36 -10.97 -1.88 17.65
N LEU A 37 -11.64 -1.59 16.53
CA LEU A 37 -12.30 -2.61 15.69
C LEU A 37 -11.32 -3.73 15.32
N MET A 38 -10.15 -3.37 14.81
CA MET A 38 -9.16 -4.35 14.36
C MET A 38 -8.66 -5.24 15.50
N VAL A 39 -8.37 -4.68 16.67
CA VAL A 39 -7.76 -5.42 17.78
C VAL A 39 -8.81 -6.15 18.63
N LYS A 40 -9.97 -5.54 18.85
CA LYS A 40 -11.00 -6.07 19.77
C LYS A 40 -12.04 -6.90 19.04
N ASP A 41 -12.65 -6.36 18.00
CA ASP A 41 -13.75 -7.04 17.30
C ASP A 41 -13.23 -8.06 16.28
N TRP A 42 -12.19 -7.71 15.51
CA TRP A 42 -11.53 -8.64 14.58
C TRP A 42 -10.46 -9.50 15.24
N GLN A 43 -10.18 -9.27 16.53
CA GLN A 43 -9.23 -10.05 17.34
C GLN A 43 -7.82 -10.13 16.73
N LEU A 44 -7.38 -9.06 16.06
CA LEU A 44 -6.03 -8.99 15.52
C LEU A 44 -5.03 -8.64 16.61
N GLU A 45 -3.93 -9.39 16.66
CA GLU A 45 -2.76 -8.99 17.43
C GLU A 45 -2.13 -7.73 16.82
N LEU A 46 -1.79 -6.76 17.67
CA LEU A 46 -1.13 -5.53 17.24
C LEU A 46 0.18 -5.88 16.49
N PRO A 47 0.43 -5.32 15.30
CA PRO A 47 1.57 -5.74 14.51
C PRO A 47 2.87 -5.22 15.11
N THR A 48 3.94 -5.99 14.98
CA THR A 48 5.29 -5.52 15.30
C THR A 48 5.86 -4.60 14.23
N LEU A 49 5.30 -4.63 13.02
CA LEU A 49 5.70 -3.83 11.86
C LEU A 49 4.48 -3.60 10.95
N LEU A 50 4.35 -2.40 10.39
CA LEU A 50 3.36 -2.11 9.37
C LEU A 50 4.02 -1.90 8.01
N ILE A 51 3.71 -2.75 7.03
CA ILE A 51 4.17 -2.62 5.65
C ILE A 51 3.06 -1.97 4.84
N SER A 52 3.23 -0.71 4.46
CA SER A 52 2.27 0.03 3.65
C SER A 52 2.67 0.00 2.18
N VAL A 53 1.91 -0.72 1.35
CA VAL A 53 2.23 -0.92 -0.07
C VAL A 53 1.50 0.12 -0.93
N HIS A 54 2.26 0.80 -1.78
CA HIS A 54 1.78 1.78 -2.75
C HIS A 54 2.38 1.51 -4.14
N GLY A 55 1.72 1.97 -5.19
CA GLY A 55 2.21 1.73 -6.55
C GLY A 55 1.19 2.02 -7.63
N GLY A 56 1.37 1.36 -8.77
CA GLY A 56 0.48 1.46 -9.92
C GLY A 56 -0.98 1.11 -9.60
N LEU A 57 -1.91 1.99 -10.01
CA LEU A 57 -3.35 1.70 -9.98
C LEU A 57 -3.82 0.91 -11.21
N GLN A 58 -3.12 1.08 -12.34
CA GLN A 58 -3.39 0.36 -13.58
C GLN A 58 -2.60 -0.94 -13.64
N ASN A 59 -3.16 -1.96 -14.27
CA ASN A 59 -2.46 -3.23 -14.46
C ASN A 59 -1.19 -3.04 -15.28
N PHE A 60 -0.09 -3.57 -14.76
CA PHE A 60 1.20 -3.63 -15.41
C PHE A 60 1.80 -5.02 -15.23
N GLU A 61 2.70 -5.38 -16.13
CA GLU A 61 3.47 -6.62 -16.04
C GLU A 61 4.85 -6.33 -15.47
N MET A 62 5.24 -7.18 -14.52
CA MET A 62 6.55 -7.12 -13.89
C MET A 62 7.41 -8.23 -14.47
N GLN A 63 8.71 -7.96 -14.66
CA GLN A 63 9.63 -9.00 -15.11
C GLN A 63 9.55 -10.24 -14.18
N PRO A 64 9.48 -11.48 -14.69
CA PRO A 64 9.20 -12.66 -13.88
C PRO A 64 10.14 -12.83 -12.67
N LYS A 65 11.44 -12.56 -12.86
CA LYS A 65 12.44 -12.61 -11.79
C LYS A 65 12.15 -11.57 -10.69
N LEU A 66 11.79 -10.35 -11.09
CA LEU A 66 11.45 -9.28 -10.15
C LEU A 66 10.15 -9.61 -9.42
N LYS A 67 9.12 -10.12 -10.11
CA LYS A 67 7.85 -10.58 -9.50
C LYS A 67 8.09 -11.63 -8.43
N GLN A 68 8.94 -12.62 -8.73
CA GLN A 68 9.29 -13.68 -7.78
C GLN A 68 10.02 -13.13 -6.56
N VAL A 69 11.00 -12.23 -6.75
CA VAL A 69 11.79 -11.63 -5.67
C VAL A 69 10.91 -10.71 -4.81
N PHE A 70 10.06 -9.90 -5.43
CA PHE A 70 9.08 -9.04 -4.75
C PHE A 70 8.13 -9.87 -3.88
N GLY A 71 7.45 -10.86 -4.49
CA GLY A 71 6.45 -11.67 -3.79
C GLY A 71 7.06 -12.47 -2.64
N LYS A 72 8.15 -13.21 -2.87
CA LYS A 72 8.87 -13.92 -1.79
C LYS A 72 9.39 -12.96 -0.72
N GLY A 73 9.84 -11.79 -1.13
CA GLY A 73 10.34 -10.74 -0.25
C GLY A 73 9.29 -10.25 0.74
N LEU A 74 8.13 -9.86 0.21
CA LEU A 74 7.01 -9.35 0.98
C LEU A 74 6.48 -10.40 1.98
N ILE A 75 6.24 -11.62 1.49
CA ILE A 75 5.73 -12.72 2.30
C ILE A 75 6.70 -13.08 3.42
N LYS A 76 7.99 -13.20 3.11
CA LYS A 76 9.00 -13.52 4.13
C LYS A 76 9.13 -12.40 5.17
N ALA A 77 9.11 -11.13 4.76
CA ALA A 77 9.17 -10.01 5.69
C ALA A 77 7.97 -10.03 6.66
N ALA A 78 6.76 -10.20 6.13
CA ALA A 78 5.54 -10.24 6.93
C ALA A 78 5.52 -11.41 7.92
N MET A 79 5.85 -12.62 7.46
CA MET A 79 5.89 -13.82 8.30
C MET A 79 6.99 -13.79 9.38
N THR A 80 8.15 -13.22 9.06
CA THR A 80 9.29 -13.21 9.99
C THR A 80 9.08 -12.22 11.14
N THR A 81 8.40 -11.11 10.85
CA THR A 81 8.19 -10.03 11.84
C THR A 81 6.85 -10.16 12.55
N GLY A 82 5.82 -10.69 11.91
CA GLY A 82 4.43 -10.56 12.35
C GLY A 82 3.81 -9.24 11.86
N ALA A 83 4.18 -8.80 10.66
CA ALA A 83 3.72 -7.54 10.12
C ALA A 83 2.27 -7.60 9.62
N TRP A 84 1.57 -6.48 9.73
CA TRP A 84 0.39 -6.21 8.90
C TRP A 84 0.81 -5.64 7.56
N ILE A 85 0.07 -5.97 6.50
CA ILE A 85 0.25 -5.42 5.16
C ILE A 85 -0.96 -4.56 4.80
N PHE A 86 -0.75 -3.26 4.61
CA PHE A 86 -1.78 -2.34 4.11
C PHE A 86 -1.66 -2.19 2.60
N THR A 87 -2.79 -2.26 1.90
CA THR A 87 -2.87 -2.07 0.44
C THR A 87 -4.14 -1.28 0.06
N GLY A 88 -4.32 -1.01 -1.24
CA GLY A 88 -5.55 -0.43 -1.78
C GLY A 88 -6.74 -1.39 -1.88
N GLY A 89 -6.57 -2.69 -1.54
CA GLY A 89 -7.63 -3.69 -1.45
C GLY A 89 -8.28 -4.17 -2.75
N VAL A 90 -8.30 -3.34 -3.80
CA VAL A 90 -8.90 -3.70 -5.10
C VAL A 90 -7.91 -4.42 -6.02
N SER A 91 -8.39 -5.35 -6.82
CA SER A 91 -7.55 -6.28 -7.61
C SER A 91 -7.02 -5.67 -8.91
N THR A 92 -6.38 -4.49 -8.82
CA THR A 92 -5.76 -3.78 -9.94
C THR A 92 -4.31 -3.40 -9.62
N GLY A 93 -3.52 -3.19 -10.68
CA GLY A 93 -2.14 -2.72 -10.59
C GLY A 93 -1.27 -3.51 -9.62
N VAL A 94 -0.59 -2.82 -8.70
CA VAL A 94 0.33 -3.45 -7.75
C VAL A 94 -0.37 -4.44 -6.82
N ILE A 95 -1.65 -4.23 -6.49
CA ILE A 95 -2.39 -5.09 -5.56
C ILE A 95 -2.59 -6.50 -6.17
N ARG A 96 -2.66 -6.64 -7.50
CA ARG A 96 -2.66 -7.99 -8.13
C ARG A 96 -1.40 -8.76 -7.80
N HIS A 97 -0.23 -8.12 -7.91
CA HIS A 97 1.06 -8.76 -7.62
C HIS A 97 1.19 -9.11 -6.13
N VAL A 98 0.63 -8.28 -5.23
CA VAL A 98 0.54 -8.60 -3.80
C VAL A 98 -0.39 -9.80 -3.57
N GLY A 99 -1.57 -9.81 -4.20
CA GLY A 99 -2.55 -10.89 -4.10
C GLY A 99 -2.00 -12.23 -4.59
N ASP A 100 -1.31 -12.23 -5.73
CA ASP A 100 -0.61 -13.41 -6.26
C ASP A 100 0.39 -13.98 -5.24
N ALA A 101 1.19 -13.11 -4.60
CA ALA A 101 2.14 -13.52 -3.58
C ALA A 101 1.47 -14.11 -2.33
N LEU A 102 0.36 -13.52 -1.87
CA LEU A 102 -0.43 -14.01 -0.74
C LEU A 102 -1.06 -15.38 -1.05
N LYS A 103 -1.64 -15.53 -2.24
CA LYS A 103 -2.24 -16.80 -2.71
C LYS A 103 -1.20 -17.91 -2.85
N ASP A 104 -0.04 -17.60 -3.42
CA ASP A 104 1.08 -18.54 -3.54
C ASP A 104 1.61 -19.00 -2.18
N HIS A 105 1.57 -18.13 -1.17
CA HIS A 105 1.94 -18.49 0.20
C HIS A 105 0.88 -19.39 0.86
N SER A 106 -0.39 -19.01 0.78
CA SER A 106 -1.51 -19.75 1.38
C SER A 106 -1.61 -21.19 0.88
N SER A 107 -1.26 -21.46 -0.38
CA SER A 107 -1.26 -22.81 -0.94
C SER A 107 -0.09 -23.69 -0.43
N LYS A 108 0.95 -23.08 0.13
CA LYS A 108 2.22 -23.75 0.51
C LYS A 108 2.47 -23.77 2.02
N SER A 109 1.77 -22.96 2.81
CA SER A 109 2.02 -22.81 4.24
C SER A 109 0.72 -22.59 5.03
N ARG A 110 0.76 -22.89 6.33
CA ARG A 110 -0.34 -22.65 7.28
C ARG A 110 -0.32 -21.26 7.92
N GLY A 111 0.75 -20.48 7.71
CA GLY A 111 0.87 -19.13 8.25
C GLY A 111 -0.17 -18.18 7.66
N LYS A 112 -0.98 -17.54 8.51
CA LYS A 112 -1.93 -16.51 8.06
C LYS A 112 -1.26 -15.15 8.12
N ILE A 113 -1.14 -14.50 6.97
CA ILE A 113 -0.65 -13.12 6.86
C ILE A 113 -1.84 -12.17 6.98
N CYS A 114 -1.73 -11.17 7.85
CA CYS A 114 -2.74 -10.13 7.97
C CYS A 114 -2.56 -9.08 6.85
N ALA A 115 -3.26 -9.30 5.74
CA ALA A 115 -3.35 -8.35 4.64
C ALA A 115 -4.69 -7.60 4.70
N ILE A 116 -4.64 -6.28 4.80
CA ILE A 116 -5.78 -5.39 5.03
C ILE A 116 -5.89 -4.43 3.84
N GLY A 117 -7.00 -4.54 3.11
CA GLY A 117 -7.32 -3.65 1.99
C GLY A 117 -8.08 -2.43 2.46
N ILE A 118 -7.54 -1.23 2.23
CA ILE A 118 -8.23 0.03 2.50
C ILE A 118 -8.61 0.65 1.16
N ALA A 119 -9.89 0.59 0.81
CA ALA A 119 -10.39 0.94 -0.51
C ALA A 119 -11.55 1.95 -0.44
N PRO A 120 -11.73 2.83 -1.43
CA PRO A 120 -12.94 3.64 -1.51
C PRO A 120 -14.17 2.77 -1.81
N TRP A 121 -15.24 2.89 -1.01
CA TRP A 121 -16.51 2.20 -1.23
C TRP A 121 -17.08 2.45 -2.63
N GLY A 122 -16.96 3.70 -3.09
CA GLY A 122 -17.48 4.15 -4.38
C GLY A 122 -16.91 3.45 -5.61
N ILE A 123 -15.72 2.83 -5.52
CA ILE A 123 -15.09 2.11 -6.64
C ILE A 123 -15.31 0.60 -6.59
N VAL A 124 -15.92 0.07 -5.53
CA VAL A 124 -16.11 -1.37 -5.36
C VAL A 124 -17.22 -1.84 -6.28
N GLU A 125 -16.89 -2.78 -7.16
CA GLU A 125 -17.86 -3.49 -8.01
C GLU A 125 -18.82 -4.30 -7.13
N ASN A 126 -20.12 -4.33 -7.49
CA ASN A 126 -21.16 -5.07 -6.75
C ASN A 126 -21.23 -4.75 -5.24
N ARG A 127 -20.86 -3.53 -4.84
CA ARG A 127 -20.87 -3.12 -3.42
C ARG A 127 -22.26 -3.22 -2.77
N GLU A 128 -23.33 -3.10 -3.54
CA GLU A 128 -24.71 -3.18 -3.02
C GLU A 128 -24.99 -4.58 -2.42
N ASP A 129 -24.32 -5.63 -2.93
CA ASP A 129 -24.41 -6.99 -2.39
C ASP A 129 -23.75 -7.12 -1.01
N LEU A 130 -22.86 -6.19 -0.65
CA LEU A 130 -22.19 -6.12 0.65
C LEU A 130 -23.01 -5.33 1.68
N ILE A 131 -24.23 -4.88 1.34
CA ILE A 131 -25.11 -4.24 2.32
C ILE A 131 -25.75 -5.31 3.22
N GLY A 132 -25.62 -5.10 4.52
CA GLY A 132 -26.13 -5.93 5.60
C GLY A 132 -25.32 -5.71 6.88
N ARG A 133 -25.97 -5.93 8.02
CA ARG A 133 -25.37 -5.79 9.34
C ARG A 133 -25.00 -7.16 9.87
N ASP A 134 -23.70 -7.39 10.10
CA ASP A 134 -23.15 -8.66 10.57
C ASP A 134 -23.56 -9.85 9.69
N VAL A 135 -23.43 -9.68 8.38
CA VAL A 135 -23.84 -10.68 7.38
C VAL A 135 -22.66 -11.37 6.74
N THR A 136 -22.86 -12.62 6.32
CA THR A 136 -21.98 -13.25 5.33
C THR A 136 -22.54 -13.03 3.93
N ARG A 137 -21.76 -12.42 3.03
CA ARG A 137 -22.14 -12.13 1.65
C ARG A 137 -21.21 -12.80 0.66
N ALA A 138 -21.79 -13.53 -0.30
CA ALA A 138 -21.05 -14.05 -1.42
C ALA A 138 -20.63 -12.88 -2.33
N TYR A 139 -19.38 -12.87 -2.80
CA TYR A 139 -18.85 -11.81 -3.64
C TYR A 139 -18.08 -12.38 -4.84
N GLN A 140 -18.47 -11.97 -6.03
CA GLN A 140 -17.85 -12.42 -7.27
C GLN A 140 -16.64 -11.57 -7.62
N THR A 141 -15.51 -12.21 -7.92
CA THR A 141 -14.27 -11.51 -8.31
C THR A 141 -14.10 -11.38 -9.82
N MET A 142 -15.14 -11.70 -10.60
CA MET A 142 -15.08 -11.54 -12.05
C MET A 142 -15.23 -10.06 -12.40
N SER A 143 -14.19 -9.47 -12.99
CA SER A 143 -14.24 -8.10 -13.49
C SER A 143 -15.18 -8.00 -14.68
N ASN A 144 -16.11 -7.05 -14.66
CA ASN A 144 -16.90 -6.68 -15.83
C ASN A 144 -16.06 -5.78 -16.76
N PRO A 145 -15.74 -6.20 -18.00
CA PRO A 145 -14.91 -5.41 -18.93
C PRO A 145 -15.50 -4.04 -19.29
N LEU A 146 -16.81 -3.85 -19.11
CA LEU A 146 -17.51 -2.60 -19.39
C LEU A 146 -17.59 -1.68 -18.16
N SER A 147 -17.28 -2.21 -16.98
CA SER A 147 -17.31 -1.44 -15.74
C SER A 147 -16.03 -0.65 -15.55
N LYS A 148 -16.17 0.55 -14.96
CA LYS A 148 -15.06 1.38 -14.49
C LYS A 148 -14.74 1.15 -13.01
N LEU A 149 -15.50 0.27 -12.35
CA LEU A 149 -15.30 -0.11 -10.95
C LEU A 149 -14.25 -1.23 -10.86
N CYS A 150 -13.92 -1.62 -9.64
CA CYS A 150 -12.89 -2.59 -9.36
C CYS A 150 -13.40 -3.65 -8.37
N VAL A 151 -13.05 -4.90 -8.62
CA VAL A 151 -13.35 -6.00 -7.70
C VAL A 151 -12.37 -5.98 -6.52
N LEU A 152 -12.85 -6.36 -5.33
CA LEU A 152 -11.98 -6.61 -4.17
C LEU A 152 -11.04 -7.78 -4.46
N ASN A 153 -9.81 -7.72 -3.94
CA ASN A 153 -8.82 -8.76 -4.11
C ASN A 153 -9.02 -9.89 -3.09
N SER A 154 -9.43 -11.06 -3.56
CA SER A 154 -9.78 -12.21 -2.72
C SER A 154 -8.65 -12.83 -1.89
N SER A 155 -7.42 -12.36 -2.01
CA SER A 155 -6.29 -12.83 -1.19
C SER A 155 -6.08 -12.00 0.09
N HIS A 156 -6.85 -10.93 0.28
CA HIS A 156 -6.82 -10.14 1.51
C HIS A 156 -7.69 -10.78 2.59
N SER A 157 -7.31 -10.53 3.83
CA SER A 157 -7.98 -11.08 5.03
C SER A 157 -9.04 -10.14 5.61
N HIS A 158 -8.87 -8.83 5.39
CA HIS A 158 -9.75 -7.80 5.95
C HIS A 158 -9.90 -6.63 4.98
N PHE A 159 -11.03 -5.92 5.07
CA PHE A 159 -11.30 -4.73 4.28
C PHE A 159 -11.89 -3.59 5.12
N ILE A 160 -11.31 -2.41 4.96
CA ILE A 160 -11.89 -1.15 5.43
C ILE A 160 -12.30 -0.36 4.19
N LEU A 161 -13.61 -0.17 4.00
CA LEU A 161 -14.18 0.46 2.82
C LEU A 161 -14.57 1.90 3.16
N ALA A 162 -13.73 2.85 2.76
CA ALA A 162 -13.86 4.27 3.05
C ALA A 162 -14.92 4.92 2.15
N ASP A 163 -15.93 5.52 2.74
CA ASP A 163 -17.04 6.14 2.03
C ASP A 163 -17.08 7.65 2.24
N ASN A 164 -17.13 8.41 1.15
CA ASN A 164 -17.31 9.85 1.11
C ASN A 164 -18.53 10.26 0.26
N GLY A 165 -19.39 9.30 -0.10
CA GLY A 165 -20.58 9.50 -0.93
C GLY A 165 -20.31 9.60 -2.43
N THR A 166 -19.05 9.55 -2.88
CA THR A 166 -18.73 9.61 -4.32
C THR A 166 -18.80 8.24 -4.99
N LEU A 167 -19.17 8.22 -6.27
CA LEU A 167 -19.22 7.01 -7.08
C LEU A 167 -18.08 6.99 -8.10
N GLY A 168 -17.38 5.87 -8.20
CA GLY A 168 -16.29 5.66 -9.17
C GLY A 168 -15.07 6.57 -8.97
N LYS A 169 -14.92 7.19 -7.80
CA LYS A 169 -13.78 8.08 -7.50
C LYS A 169 -12.88 7.49 -6.42
N TYR A 170 -11.58 7.59 -6.66
CA TYR A 170 -10.54 7.35 -5.67
C TYR A 170 -10.39 8.56 -4.74
N GLY A 171 -9.79 8.36 -3.56
CA GLY A 171 -9.37 9.43 -2.67
C GLY A 171 -10.03 9.40 -1.28
N ALA A 172 -11.16 8.72 -1.12
CA ALA A 172 -11.85 8.60 0.18
C ALA A 172 -10.97 7.89 1.23
N GLU A 173 -10.13 6.97 0.79
CA GLU A 173 -9.22 6.17 1.61
C GLU A 173 -7.95 6.91 2.02
N VAL A 174 -7.54 7.97 1.31
CA VAL A 174 -6.19 8.55 1.42
C VAL A 174 -5.94 9.12 2.82
N LYS A 175 -6.81 10.02 3.29
CA LYS A 175 -6.68 10.62 4.63
C LYS A 175 -6.88 9.57 5.73
N LEU A 176 -7.89 8.71 5.57
CA LEU A 176 -8.22 7.65 6.52
C LEU A 176 -7.02 6.72 6.75
N ARG A 177 -6.42 6.21 5.65
CA ARG A 177 -5.25 5.33 5.67
C ARG A 177 -4.07 5.99 6.37
N ARG A 178 -3.74 7.23 6.00
CA ARG A 178 -2.63 7.98 6.61
C ARG A 178 -2.81 8.19 8.11
N GLN A 179 -4.02 8.57 8.54
CA GLN A 179 -4.33 8.75 9.96
C GLN A 179 -4.29 7.43 10.73
N LEU A 180 -4.75 6.33 10.12
CA LEU A 180 -4.68 5.00 10.73
C LEU A 180 -3.24 4.50 10.85
N GLU A 181 -2.43 4.62 9.80
CA GLU A 181 -1.00 4.26 9.83
C GLU A 181 -0.25 5.02 10.93
N LYS A 182 -0.47 6.34 11.03
CA LYS A 182 0.10 7.17 12.10
C LYS A 182 -0.40 6.76 13.48
N HIS A 183 -1.68 6.43 13.62
CA HIS A 183 -2.20 6.01 14.91
C HIS A 183 -1.63 4.65 15.35
N ILE A 184 -1.47 3.72 14.41
CA ILE A 184 -0.81 2.42 14.64
C ILE A 184 0.65 2.64 15.04
N SER A 185 1.36 3.55 14.39
CA SER A 185 2.78 3.79 14.70
C SER A 185 3.02 4.30 16.12
N LEU A 186 2.04 4.94 16.73
CA LEU A 186 2.08 5.43 18.10
C LEU A 186 1.75 4.36 19.15
N GLN A 187 1.30 3.17 18.73
CA GLN A 187 0.95 2.09 19.65
C GLN A 187 2.20 1.42 20.20
N LYS A 188 2.25 1.25 21.52
CA LYS A 188 3.40 0.65 22.19
C LYS A 188 3.37 -0.87 22.04
N ILE A 189 4.35 -1.42 21.32
CA ILE A 189 4.53 -2.87 21.18
C ILE A 189 5.54 -3.44 22.17
N ASN A 190 6.46 -2.63 22.68
CA ASN A 190 7.41 -3.04 23.70
C ASN A 190 7.39 -2.06 24.88
N THR A 191 6.78 -2.48 25.99
CA THR A 191 6.61 -1.66 27.20
C THR A 191 7.94 -1.29 27.87
N ARG A 192 9.02 -2.03 27.61
CA ARG A 192 10.35 -1.77 28.20
C ARG A 192 11.15 -0.71 27.43
N LEU A 193 10.93 -0.59 26.12
CA LEU A 193 11.65 0.35 25.25
C LEU A 193 10.80 1.56 24.84
N GLY A 194 9.49 1.54 25.14
CA GLY A 194 8.59 2.63 24.76
C GLY A 194 8.40 2.80 23.25
N GLN A 195 8.83 1.82 22.45
CA GLN A 195 8.82 1.88 21.00
C GLN A 195 7.42 1.66 20.43
N GLY A 196 7.08 2.54 19.50
CA GLY A 196 5.90 2.43 18.65
C GLY A 196 6.00 1.32 17.61
N VAL A 197 4.93 1.10 16.84
CA VAL A 197 4.98 0.20 15.68
C VAL A 197 5.75 0.88 14.54
N PRO A 198 6.90 0.34 14.09
CA PRO A 198 7.58 0.86 12.91
C PRO A 198 6.67 0.71 11.67
N VAL A 199 6.66 1.74 10.83
CA VAL A 199 5.95 1.74 9.54
C VAL A 199 6.99 1.83 8.43
N VAL A 200 6.82 1.05 7.36
CA VAL A 200 7.64 1.12 6.15
C VAL A 200 6.75 1.28 4.93
N CYS A 201 7.06 2.25 4.08
CA CYS A 201 6.37 2.48 2.82
C CYS A 201 7.07 1.72 1.68
N LEU A 202 6.37 0.79 1.03
CA LEU A 202 6.89 -0.02 -0.09
C LEU A 202 6.29 0.48 -1.40
N ILE A 203 7.14 0.94 -2.31
CA ILE A 203 6.75 1.47 -3.63
C ILE A 203 7.05 0.47 -4.74
N VAL A 204 6.07 0.23 -5.61
CA VAL A 204 6.21 -0.61 -6.81
C VAL A 204 5.54 0.06 -8.00
N GLU A 205 6.28 0.26 -9.09
CA GLU A 205 5.83 1.01 -10.27
C GLU A 205 5.32 2.41 -9.87
N GLY A 206 4.10 2.79 -10.21
CA GLY A 206 3.49 4.07 -9.85
C GLY A 206 3.36 5.10 -10.97
N GLY A 207 2.24 5.83 -10.88
CA GLY A 207 2.08 7.13 -11.54
C GLY A 207 2.71 8.28 -10.75
N PRO A 208 2.56 9.53 -11.22
CA PRO A 208 3.10 10.74 -10.59
C PRO A 208 2.76 10.88 -9.10
N ASN A 209 1.53 10.53 -8.72
CA ASN A 209 1.04 10.61 -7.35
C ASN A 209 1.87 9.77 -6.36
N VAL A 210 2.56 8.73 -6.83
CA VAL A 210 3.44 7.92 -5.97
C VAL A 210 4.63 8.75 -5.45
N ILE A 211 5.14 9.71 -6.23
CA ILE A 211 6.20 10.61 -5.76
C ILE A 211 5.68 11.51 -4.63
N SER A 212 4.42 11.95 -4.70
CA SER A 212 3.76 12.66 -3.60
C SER A 212 3.66 11.78 -2.34
N VAL A 213 3.29 10.51 -2.49
CA VAL A 213 3.23 9.54 -1.38
C VAL A 213 4.60 9.36 -0.73
N VAL A 214 5.68 9.25 -1.53
CA VAL A 214 7.06 9.19 -1.02
C VAL A 214 7.38 10.45 -0.22
N LEU A 215 7.12 11.63 -0.78
CA LEU A 215 7.39 12.89 -0.10
C LEU A 215 6.62 13.03 1.21
N GLU A 216 5.34 12.65 1.22
CA GLU A 216 4.49 12.68 2.41
C GLU A 216 5.00 11.72 3.48
N SER A 217 5.38 10.49 3.09
CA SER A 217 5.97 9.50 4.00
C SER A 217 7.22 10.05 4.69
N LEU A 218 8.11 10.68 3.92
CA LEU A 218 9.36 11.28 4.41
C LEU A 218 9.13 12.53 5.27
N ARG A 219 7.97 13.19 5.16
CA ARG A 219 7.59 14.39 5.91
C ARG A 219 6.81 14.09 7.19
N GLU A 220 6.40 12.84 7.41
CA GLU A 220 5.81 12.45 8.68
C GLU A 220 6.76 12.71 9.85
N ASP A 221 6.17 12.76 11.03
CA ASP A 221 6.88 12.92 12.30
C ASP A 221 6.45 11.79 13.26
N PRO A 222 7.32 10.78 13.49
CA PRO A 222 8.62 10.58 12.86
C PRO A 222 8.51 10.19 11.36
N PRO A 223 9.55 10.44 10.53
CA PRO A 223 9.54 10.08 9.11
C PRO A 223 9.34 8.58 8.87
N VAL A 224 8.55 8.25 7.84
CA VAL A 224 8.35 6.85 7.41
C VAL A 224 9.40 6.48 6.35
N PRO A 225 10.28 5.50 6.61
CA PRO A 225 11.25 5.04 5.63
C PRO A 225 10.59 4.39 4.42
N VAL A 226 11.20 4.58 3.25
CA VAL A 226 10.67 4.17 1.94
C VAL A 226 11.57 3.12 1.30
N VAL A 227 10.96 2.03 0.84
CA VAL A 227 11.61 0.97 0.06
C VAL A 227 11.08 1.03 -1.36
N ILE A 228 11.96 1.21 -2.33
CA ILE A 228 11.64 1.28 -3.75
C ILE A 228 11.97 -0.07 -4.42
N CYS A 229 10.98 -0.64 -5.10
CA CYS A 229 11.15 -1.81 -5.95
C CYS A 229 11.75 -1.38 -7.30
N ASP A 230 13.07 -1.17 -7.32
CA ASP A 230 13.82 -0.76 -8.51
C ASP A 230 13.64 -1.76 -9.68
N GLY A 231 13.43 -1.24 -10.88
CA GLY A 231 13.14 -2.02 -12.09
C GLY A 231 11.67 -2.42 -12.27
N SER A 232 10.77 -1.96 -11.38
CA SER A 232 9.32 -2.19 -11.53
C SER A 232 8.63 -1.19 -12.44
N GLY A 233 9.33 -0.13 -12.88
CA GLY A 233 8.85 0.80 -13.88
C GLY A 233 8.49 2.18 -13.34
N ARG A 234 8.33 3.12 -14.28
CA ARG A 234 7.72 4.45 -14.11
C ARG A 234 8.19 5.21 -12.87
N ALA A 235 7.31 5.54 -11.92
CA ALA A 235 7.68 6.35 -10.75
C ALA A 235 8.77 5.69 -9.89
N SER A 236 8.68 4.37 -9.67
CA SER A 236 9.69 3.60 -8.93
C SER A 236 11.08 3.73 -9.54
N ASP A 237 11.18 3.64 -10.88
CA ASP A 237 12.47 3.75 -11.58
C ASP A 237 12.98 5.20 -11.61
N ILE A 238 12.09 6.19 -11.71
CA ILE A 238 12.44 7.62 -11.62
C ILE A 238 13.01 7.96 -10.24
N VAL A 239 12.36 7.50 -9.16
CA VAL A 239 12.85 7.69 -7.78
C VAL A 239 14.16 6.94 -7.58
N SER A 240 14.28 5.73 -8.11
CA SER A 240 15.50 4.94 -8.05
C SER A 240 16.66 5.61 -8.79
N PHE A 241 16.40 6.19 -9.96
CA PHE A 241 17.38 6.97 -10.71
C PHE A 241 17.84 8.19 -9.91
N ALA A 242 16.90 9.01 -9.42
CA ALA A 242 17.22 10.19 -8.62
C ALA A 242 18.06 9.84 -7.40
N HIS A 243 17.68 8.82 -6.62
CA HIS A 243 18.49 8.35 -5.49
C HIS A 243 19.87 7.86 -5.93
N LYS A 244 20.02 7.28 -7.13
CA LYS A 244 21.35 6.77 -7.55
C LYS A 244 22.33 7.92 -7.75
N TYR A 245 21.85 9.01 -8.34
CA TYR A 245 22.71 10.06 -8.86
C TYR A 245 22.64 11.38 -8.09
N SER A 246 21.77 11.49 -7.09
CA SER A 246 21.78 12.61 -6.15
C SER A 246 22.92 12.49 -5.15
N GLU A 247 23.52 13.63 -4.79
CA GLU A 247 24.38 13.76 -3.61
C GLU A 247 23.56 13.71 -2.31
N GLU A 248 24.21 13.64 -1.15
CA GLU A 248 23.53 13.57 0.17
C GLU A 248 22.60 14.77 0.45
N SER A 249 22.87 15.92 -0.18
CA SER A 249 22.04 17.13 -0.11
C SER A 249 20.83 17.13 -1.06
N GLY A 250 20.65 16.08 -1.87
CA GLY A 250 19.63 16.04 -2.91
C GLY A 250 19.98 16.88 -4.15
N VAL A 251 21.26 17.12 -4.42
CA VAL A 251 21.73 17.85 -5.61
C VAL A 251 22.09 16.86 -6.72
N ILE A 252 21.80 17.20 -7.98
CA ILE A 252 22.21 16.46 -9.18
C ILE A 252 22.83 17.42 -10.20
N SER A 253 23.69 16.92 -11.09
CA SER A 253 24.28 17.75 -12.16
C SER A 253 23.22 18.24 -13.16
N ASP A 254 23.50 19.37 -13.82
CA ASP A 254 22.59 19.95 -14.81
C ASP A 254 22.30 18.98 -15.98
N SER A 255 23.32 18.23 -16.43
CA SER A 255 23.15 17.22 -17.48
C SER A 255 22.17 16.11 -17.07
N LEU A 256 22.25 15.64 -15.82
CA LEU A 256 21.35 14.62 -15.29
C LEU A 256 19.95 15.18 -15.00
N ARG A 257 19.87 16.46 -14.60
CA ARG A 257 18.61 17.17 -14.44
C ARG A 257 17.82 17.22 -15.74
N ASP A 258 18.46 17.62 -16.84
CA ASP A 258 17.81 17.68 -18.15
C ASP A 258 17.37 16.29 -18.62
N GLN A 259 18.22 15.28 -18.43
CA GLN A 259 17.85 13.89 -18.72
C GLN A 259 16.65 13.43 -17.89
N LEU A 260 16.63 13.73 -16.59
CA LEU A 260 15.55 13.31 -15.70
C LEU A 260 14.23 14.01 -16.03
N LEU A 261 14.27 15.30 -16.39
CA LEU A 261 13.11 16.04 -16.87
C LEU A 261 12.53 15.42 -18.15
N VAL A 262 13.37 15.07 -19.12
CA VAL A 262 12.94 14.38 -20.35
C VAL A 262 12.35 13.00 -20.04
N THR A 263 12.94 12.24 -19.11
CA THR A 263 12.38 10.97 -18.65
C THR A 263 11.00 11.17 -18.02
N ILE A 264 10.84 12.12 -17.10
CA ILE A 264 9.56 12.44 -16.45
C ILE A 264 8.50 12.79 -17.50
N GLN A 265 8.83 13.66 -18.46
CA GLN A 265 7.94 14.05 -19.56
C GLN A 265 7.44 12.84 -20.34
N LYS A 266 8.38 11.98 -20.79
CA LYS A 266 8.07 10.80 -21.60
C LYS A 266 7.27 9.77 -20.83
N THR A 267 7.65 9.49 -19.58
CA THR A 267 7.01 8.45 -18.74
C THR A 267 5.57 8.79 -18.38
N PHE A 268 5.26 10.06 -18.13
CA PHE A 268 3.93 10.48 -17.68
C PHE A 268 3.13 11.28 -18.71
N ASN A 269 3.68 11.49 -19.92
CA ASN A 269 3.11 12.34 -20.94
C ASN A 269 2.78 13.76 -20.41
N TYR A 270 3.73 14.31 -19.65
CA TYR A 270 3.58 15.60 -18.98
C TYR A 270 4.16 16.74 -19.81
N SER A 271 3.55 17.92 -19.68
CA SER A 271 4.14 19.16 -20.19
C SER A 271 5.46 19.50 -19.48
N ARG A 272 6.22 20.44 -20.03
CA ARG A 272 7.47 20.93 -19.41
C ARG A 272 7.22 21.48 -18.00
N SER A 273 6.16 22.25 -17.79
CA SER A 273 5.83 22.82 -16.48
C SER A 273 5.46 21.74 -15.46
N GLN A 274 4.59 20.80 -15.82
CA GLN A 274 4.22 19.67 -14.96
C GLN A 274 5.44 18.82 -14.58
N SER A 275 6.35 18.59 -15.53
CA SER A 275 7.57 17.81 -15.29
C SER A 275 8.56 18.53 -14.38
N HIS A 276 8.68 19.85 -14.49
CA HIS A 276 9.46 20.66 -13.55
C HIS A 276 8.88 20.59 -12.13
N GLN A 277 7.55 20.68 -11.99
CA GLN A 277 6.91 20.59 -10.68
C GLN A 277 7.15 19.23 -10.02
N LEU A 278 7.02 18.15 -10.78
CA LEU A 278 7.27 16.79 -10.29
C LEU A 278 8.75 16.57 -9.98
N PHE A 279 9.65 17.15 -10.78
CA PHE A 279 11.09 17.14 -10.52
C PHE A 279 11.42 17.82 -9.18
N ILE A 280 10.86 19.00 -8.89
CA ILE A 280 11.07 19.70 -7.61
C ILE A 280 10.63 18.81 -6.44
N MET A 281 9.47 18.17 -6.56
CA MET A 281 8.96 17.24 -5.55
C MET A 281 9.88 16.03 -5.35
N LEU A 282 10.40 15.48 -6.45
CA LEU A 282 11.35 14.38 -6.43
C LEU A 282 12.66 14.77 -5.74
N MET A 283 13.22 15.95 -6.04
CA MET A 283 14.44 16.43 -5.39
C MET A 283 14.22 16.74 -3.91
N GLU A 284 13.03 17.19 -3.53
CA GLU A 284 12.65 17.33 -2.12
C GLU A 284 12.68 15.99 -1.37
N CYS A 285 12.25 14.89 -2.02
CA CYS A 285 12.40 13.54 -1.44
C CYS A 285 13.88 13.20 -1.21
N MET A 286 14.76 13.62 -2.14
CA MET A 286 16.19 13.30 -2.09
C MET A 286 16.95 14.08 -1.00
N LYS A 287 16.33 15.07 -0.34
CA LYS A 287 16.92 15.69 0.86
C LYS A 287 16.96 14.77 2.08
N LYS A 288 16.15 13.71 2.08
CA LYS A 288 16.14 12.63 3.10
C LYS A 288 16.48 11.28 2.47
N LYS A 289 17.47 11.29 1.58
CA LYS A 289 17.85 10.13 0.76
C LYS A 289 18.18 8.90 1.60
N GLU A 290 18.76 9.07 2.79
CA GLU A 290 19.10 8.01 3.73
C GLU A 290 17.90 7.18 4.19
N LEU A 291 16.69 7.77 4.17
CA LEU A 291 15.44 7.08 4.49
C LEU A 291 14.80 6.42 3.28
N VAL A 292 15.34 6.64 2.08
CA VAL A 292 14.91 5.99 0.84
C VAL A 292 15.90 4.88 0.52
N SER A 293 15.39 3.69 0.22
CA SER A 293 16.24 2.52 -0.01
C SER A 293 15.78 1.73 -1.23
N LYS A 294 16.71 1.08 -1.93
CA LYS A 294 16.42 0.31 -3.16
C LYS A 294 16.61 -1.18 -2.94
N GLY A 295 15.67 -2.00 -3.37
CA GLY A 295 15.92 -3.43 -3.53
C GLY A 295 14.74 -4.34 -3.24
N ALA A 296 15.04 -5.64 -3.18
CA ALA A 296 14.07 -6.68 -2.85
C ALA A 296 13.50 -6.46 -1.44
N CYS A 297 12.18 -6.63 -1.29
CA CYS A 297 11.43 -6.35 -0.06
C CYS A 297 11.99 -7.05 1.19
N THR A 298 12.62 -8.23 1.07
CA THR A 298 13.11 -9.02 2.21
C THR A 298 14.25 -8.39 3.02
N SER A 299 15.35 -8.03 2.36
CA SER A 299 16.59 -7.67 3.08
C SER A 299 16.52 -6.29 3.69
N ARG A 300 15.80 -5.36 3.06
CA ARG A 300 15.73 -3.97 3.52
C ARG A 300 14.60 -3.67 4.48
N VAL A 301 13.41 -4.28 4.32
CA VAL A 301 12.33 -4.12 5.31
C VAL A 301 12.77 -4.66 6.67
N THR A 302 13.44 -5.82 6.70
CA THR A 302 13.98 -6.39 7.94
C THR A 302 15.11 -5.53 8.53
N ALA A 303 15.99 -4.97 7.69
CA ALA A 303 17.06 -4.08 8.16
C ALA A 303 16.50 -2.76 8.74
N LEU A 304 15.50 -2.16 8.10
CA LEU A 304 14.81 -0.97 8.59
C LEU A 304 14.05 -1.26 9.88
N TYR A 305 13.44 -2.44 10.01
CA TYR A 305 12.82 -2.90 11.26
C TYR A 305 13.85 -2.96 12.41
N VAL A 306 15.03 -3.54 12.16
CA VAL A 306 16.11 -3.62 13.18
C VAL A 306 16.65 -2.22 13.52
N GLN A 307 16.73 -1.30 12.56
CA GLN A 307 17.14 0.08 12.82
C GLN A 307 16.09 0.86 13.62
N GLY A 308 14.80 0.66 13.35
CA GLY A 308 13.70 1.29 14.09
C GLY A 308 13.54 0.78 15.53
N GLN A 309 14.21 -0.32 15.89
CA GLN A 309 14.29 -0.82 17.26
C GLN A 309 15.52 -0.33 18.05
N LYS A 310 16.43 0.46 17.44
CA LYS A 310 17.58 1.05 18.12
C LYS A 310 17.34 2.52 18.41
#